data_AF-K4KM77-F1
#
_entry.id   AF-K4KM77-F1
#
_cell.length_a   1.000
_cell.length_b   1.000
_cell.length_c   1.000
_cell.angle_alpha   90.00
_cell.angle_beta   90.00
_cell.angle_gamma   90.00
#
_symmetry.space_group_name_H-M   'P 1'
#
loop_
_entity.id
_entity.type
_entity.pdbx_description
1 polymer ?
#
loop_
_entity_poly.entity_id
_entity_poly.type
_entity_poly.pdbx_seq_one_letter_code
_entity_poly.pdbx_strand_id
1 'polypeptide(L)'
;MFTHCLRLLVAGFSLVLAAQAGAYQITTDQGAVDVGGLDILKGQMQKSGNANPATEEAWAEGVLGLDLDFGNVKTETVDYYMTDANNIIAFALASDPGFYIIKNAKWFALFENTASLGWGVVDIGALSAGFNLKYNCDNCSYTISHVTEFNSWQTSVSEPGSALLMLLGVIGLWAGRRQQRA
;
A
#
# COMPACT_ATOMS: atom_id res chain seq x y z
N MET A 1 36.97 -40.40 -0.44
CA MET A 1 36.47 -39.90 -1.74
C MET A 1 35.07 -39.28 -1.61
N PHE A 2 34.74 -38.60 -0.49
CA PHE A 2 33.39 -38.11 -0.18
C PHE A 2 33.40 -36.76 0.57
N THR A 3 34.38 -35.88 0.28
CA THR A 3 34.56 -34.61 1.02
C THR A 3 34.52 -33.36 0.15
N HIS A 4 34.26 -33.49 -1.16
CA HIS A 4 34.29 -32.36 -2.09
C HIS A 4 32.92 -31.96 -2.65
N CYS A 5 31.87 -32.78 -2.46
CA CYS A 5 30.51 -32.42 -2.92
C CYS A 5 29.74 -31.50 -1.96
N LEU A 6 30.15 -31.38 -0.69
CA LEU A 6 29.37 -30.64 0.32
C LEU A 6 29.70 -29.14 0.41
N ARG A 7 30.74 -28.68 -0.30
CA ARG A 7 31.15 -27.25 -0.29
C ARG A 7 30.51 -26.43 -1.40
N LEU A 8 29.81 -27.06 -2.33
CA LEU A 8 29.17 -26.42 -3.49
C LEU A 8 27.66 -26.23 -3.34
N LEU A 9 27.07 -26.67 -2.22
CA LEU A 9 25.62 -26.61 -2.01
C LEU A 9 25.17 -25.38 -1.18
N VAL A 10 26.10 -24.62 -0.60
CA VAL A 10 25.78 -23.45 0.26
C VAL A 10 25.81 -22.12 -0.51
N ALA A 11 26.25 -22.10 -1.77
CA ALA A 11 26.36 -20.88 -2.58
C ALA A 11 25.24 -20.69 -3.62
N GLY A 12 24.21 -21.55 -3.63
CA GLY A 12 23.27 -21.65 -4.77
C GLY A 12 21.80 -21.30 -4.50
N PHE A 13 21.43 -20.83 -3.30
CA PHE A 13 20.02 -20.63 -2.93
C PHE A 13 19.74 -19.24 -2.33
N SER A 14 20.23 -18.19 -2.99
CA SER A 14 20.00 -16.79 -2.58
C SER A 14 19.54 -15.90 -3.73
N LEU A 15 18.96 -16.47 -4.78
CA LEU A 15 18.27 -15.73 -5.83
C LEU A 15 16.83 -16.23 -5.89
N VAL A 16 15.93 -15.33 -6.25
CA VAL A 16 14.47 -15.51 -6.40
C VAL A 16 13.70 -15.25 -5.11
N LEU A 17 13.53 -13.97 -4.81
CA LEU A 17 12.25 -13.35 -4.44
C LEU A 17 12.42 -11.82 -4.59
N ALA A 18 12.80 -11.39 -5.80
CA ALA A 18 12.51 -10.01 -6.20
C ALA A 18 11.03 -10.00 -6.58
N ALA A 19 10.16 -9.64 -5.65
CA ALA A 19 8.80 -9.28 -5.99
C ALA A 19 8.89 -8.14 -7.02
N GLN A 20 8.35 -8.36 -8.23
CA GLN A 20 8.15 -7.27 -9.18
C GLN A 20 7.10 -6.35 -8.56
N ALA A 21 7.53 -5.27 -7.93
CA ALA A 21 6.67 -4.12 -7.69
C ALA A 21 6.54 -3.42 -9.06
N GLY A 22 5.51 -3.78 -9.82
CA GLY A 22 5.13 -3.03 -11.01
C GLY A 22 4.50 -1.71 -10.59
N ALA A 23 4.98 -0.61 -11.15
CA ALA A 23 4.39 0.71 -10.96
C ALA A 23 3.45 1.04 -12.13
N TYR A 24 2.34 1.70 -11.82
CA TYR A 24 1.37 2.22 -12.78
C TYR A 24 1.75 3.64 -13.18
N GLN A 25 1.28 4.05 -14.36
CA GLN A 25 1.54 5.38 -14.88
C GLN A 25 0.26 6.08 -15.29
N ILE A 26 0.18 7.38 -15.00
CA ILE A 26 -0.86 8.25 -15.57
C ILE A 26 -0.25 9.10 -16.69
N THR A 27 -1.03 9.38 -17.73
CA THR A 27 -0.61 10.29 -18.79
C THR A 27 -1.13 11.69 -18.49
N THR A 28 -0.21 12.65 -18.43
CA THR A 28 -0.51 14.08 -18.28
C THR A 28 -0.02 14.86 -19.50
N ASP A 29 -0.40 16.13 -19.63
CA ASP A 29 0.11 17.03 -20.68
C ASP A 29 1.63 17.22 -20.64
N GLN A 30 2.26 16.89 -19.51
CA GLN A 30 3.70 17.01 -19.25
C GLN A 30 4.45 15.67 -19.44
N GLY A 31 3.74 14.60 -19.77
CA GLY A 31 4.29 13.25 -19.94
C GLY A 31 3.70 12.21 -18.97
N ALA A 32 4.29 11.02 -18.98
CA ALA A 32 3.91 9.94 -18.09
C ALA A 32 4.45 10.19 -16.66
N VAL A 33 3.58 10.06 -15.67
CA VAL A 33 3.90 10.20 -14.25
C VAL A 33 3.72 8.83 -13.58
N ASP A 34 4.75 8.37 -12.88
CA ASP A 34 4.71 7.18 -12.04
C ASP A 34 3.89 7.47 -10.78
N VAL A 35 2.86 6.65 -10.54
CA VAL A 35 1.93 6.78 -9.41
C VAL A 35 2.06 5.62 -8.41
N GLY A 36 3.06 4.75 -8.58
CA GLY A 36 3.30 3.60 -7.71
C GLY A 36 2.48 2.37 -8.05
N GLY A 37 2.46 1.41 -7.13
CA GLY A 37 1.76 0.12 -7.27
C GLY A 37 0.31 0.15 -6.82
N LEU A 38 -0.41 -0.95 -7.05
CA LEU A 38 -1.83 -1.10 -6.71
C LEU A 38 -2.04 -1.17 -5.19
N ASP A 39 -2.99 -0.40 -4.69
CA ASP A 39 -3.39 -0.42 -3.28
C ASP A 39 -4.32 -1.58 -2.96
N ILE A 40 -4.25 -2.04 -1.71
CA ILE A 40 -4.94 -3.25 -1.27
C ILE A 40 -6.30 -2.88 -0.70
N LEU A 41 -7.37 -3.39 -1.31
CA LEU A 41 -8.72 -3.28 -0.74
C LEU A 41 -8.81 -4.11 0.56
N LYS A 42 -9.01 -3.43 1.68
CA LYS A 42 -9.17 -4.07 3.00
C LYS A 42 -10.63 -4.39 3.30
N GLY A 43 -11.55 -3.56 2.80
CA GLY A 43 -12.98 -3.77 2.98
C GLY A 43 -13.84 -2.73 2.28
N GLN A 44 -15.11 -3.05 2.08
CA GLN A 44 -16.10 -2.12 1.55
C GLN A 44 -17.47 -2.37 2.17
N MET A 45 -18.28 -1.32 2.30
CA MET A 45 -19.64 -1.44 2.81
C MET A 45 -20.59 -0.41 2.18
N GLN A 46 -21.88 -0.76 2.15
CA GLN A 46 -22.93 0.18 1.83
C GLN A 46 -23.24 1.04 3.06
N LYS A 47 -23.43 2.35 2.85
CA LYS A 47 -23.79 3.28 3.94
C LYS A 47 -25.12 2.87 4.56
N SER A 48 -25.11 2.69 5.87
CA SER A 48 -26.33 2.59 6.69
C SER A 48 -26.56 3.92 7.39
N GLY A 49 -27.10 4.90 6.67
CA GLY A 49 -27.43 6.23 7.21
C GLY A 49 -26.35 7.31 7.03
N ASN A 50 -26.41 8.34 7.89
CA ASN A 50 -25.54 9.51 7.82
C ASN A 50 -24.17 9.16 8.41
N ALA A 51 -23.20 8.82 7.55
CA ALA A 51 -21.87 8.50 8.01
C ALA A 51 -21.11 9.79 8.34
N ASN A 52 -21.01 10.04 9.64
CA ASN A 52 -20.08 11.02 10.17
C ASN A 52 -18.67 10.40 10.29
N PRO A 53 -17.61 11.21 10.40
CA PRO A 53 -16.23 10.73 10.50
C PRO A 53 -16.02 9.65 11.57
N ALA A 54 -16.64 9.81 12.75
CA ALA A 54 -16.53 8.85 13.84
C ALA A 54 -17.12 7.46 13.51
N THR A 55 -18.20 7.39 12.72
CA THR A 55 -18.76 6.10 12.29
C THR A 55 -17.86 5.42 11.27
N GLU A 56 -17.19 6.21 10.43
CA GLU A 56 -16.29 5.71 9.39
C GLU A 56 -14.98 5.20 9.98
N GLU A 57 -14.46 5.90 10.98
CA GLU A 57 -13.32 5.50 11.80
C GLU A 57 -13.61 4.20 12.54
N ALA A 58 -14.67 4.14 13.34
CA ALA A 58 -15.04 2.93 14.08
C ALA A 58 -15.27 1.72 13.16
N TRP A 59 -15.80 1.94 11.95
CA TRP A 59 -15.90 0.89 10.95
C TRP A 59 -14.53 0.45 10.43
N ALA A 60 -13.65 1.39 10.07
CA ALA A 60 -12.33 1.10 9.55
C ALA A 60 -11.44 0.39 10.59
N GLU A 61 -11.48 0.82 11.85
CA GLU A 61 -10.85 0.14 12.98
C GLU A 61 -11.39 -1.29 13.15
N GLY A 62 -12.71 -1.46 13.01
CA GLY A 62 -13.35 -2.79 13.03
C GLY A 62 -12.91 -3.70 11.88
N VAL A 63 -12.62 -3.15 10.70
CA VAL A 63 -12.11 -3.91 9.54
C VAL A 63 -10.64 -4.28 9.72
N LEU A 64 -9.82 -3.38 10.25
CA LEU A 64 -8.38 -3.57 10.38
C LEU A 64 -7.96 -4.28 11.67
N GLY A 65 -8.79 -4.23 12.71
CA GLY A 65 -8.47 -4.74 14.05
C GLY A 65 -7.41 -3.93 14.78
N LEU A 66 -7.27 -2.63 14.46
CA LEU A 66 -6.30 -1.70 15.04
C LEU A 66 -6.92 -0.31 15.17
N ASP A 67 -6.44 0.45 16.14
CA ASP A 67 -6.86 1.84 16.36
C ASP A 67 -6.23 2.74 15.28
N LEU A 68 -7.05 3.57 14.65
CA LEU A 68 -6.61 4.49 13.61
C LEU A 68 -6.55 5.91 14.17
N ASP A 69 -5.47 6.64 13.91
CA ASP A 69 -5.45 8.08 14.20
C ASP A 69 -6.00 8.83 12.99
N PHE A 70 -7.18 9.44 13.16
CA PHE A 70 -7.79 10.28 12.14
C PHE A 70 -6.88 11.50 11.90
N GLY A 71 -6.15 11.50 10.78
CA GLY A 71 -5.20 12.58 10.47
C GLY A 71 -5.83 13.96 10.24
N ASN A 72 -7.15 14.09 10.41
CA ASN A 72 -7.98 15.26 10.11
C ASN A 72 -7.93 15.72 8.65
N VAL A 73 -7.40 14.89 7.74
CA VAL A 73 -7.33 15.20 6.31
C VAL A 73 -8.53 14.53 5.61
N LYS A 74 -9.51 15.36 5.32
CA LYS A 74 -10.69 15.02 4.52
C LYS A 74 -10.70 15.90 3.29
N THR A 75 -10.50 15.28 2.13
CA THR A 75 -10.49 15.99 0.85
C THR A 75 -11.82 15.75 0.15
N GLU A 76 -12.51 16.85 -0.11
CA GLU A 76 -13.77 16.88 -0.84
C GLU A 76 -13.48 16.91 -2.34
N THR A 77 -14.22 16.12 -3.12
CA THR A 77 -14.15 16.13 -4.60
C THR A 77 -12.72 15.96 -5.13
N VAL A 78 -12.24 14.72 -5.12
CA VAL A 78 -10.90 14.39 -5.62
C VAL A 78 -11.00 13.92 -7.07
N ASP A 79 -10.26 14.57 -7.96
CA ASP A 79 -10.13 14.12 -9.35
C ASP A 79 -9.28 12.84 -9.41
N TYR A 80 -9.69 11.89 -10.24
CA TYR A 80 -8.91 10.69 -10.54
C TYR A 80 -8.56 10.60 -12.02
N TYR A 81 -7.46 9.92 -12.27
CA TYR A 81 -6.86 9.72 -13.58
C TYR A 81 -6.91 8.23 -13.93
N MET A 82 -7.13 7.92 -15.20
CA MET A 82 -6.96 6.56 -15.70
C MET A 82 -5.46 6.27 -15.81
N THR A 83 -5.06 5.09 -15.37
CA THR A 83 -3.68 4.62 -15.55
C THR A 83 -3.50 3.96 -16.92
N ASP A 84 -2.28 3.49 -17.20
CA ASP A 84 -1.92 2.65 -18.33
C ASP A 84 -2.53 1.24 -18.29
N ALA A 85 -3.21 0.89 -17.19
CA ALA A 85 -3.92 -0.37 -17.02
C ALA A 85 -5.45 -0.22 -16.97
N ASN A 86 -6.15 -1.21 -17.52
CA ASN A 86 -7.61 -1.24 -17.53
C ASN A 86 -8.17 -1.35 -16.10
N ASN A 87 -9.26 -0.62 -15.83
CA ASN A 87 -9.93 -0.60 -14.53
C ASN A 87 -9.04 -0.13 -13.36
N ILE A 88 -7.89 0.46 -13.62
CA ILE A 88 -7.02 0.98 -12.57
C ILE A 88 -6.99 2.49 -12.68
N ILE A 89 -7.38 3.13 -11.58
CA ILE A 89 -7.40 4.59 -11.45
C ILE A 89 -6.36 5.02 -10.44
N ALA A 90 -5.88 6.24 -10.59
CA ALA A 90 -4.98 6.85 -9.62
C ALA A 90 -5.46 8.26 -9.27
N PHE A 91 -5.24 8.69 -8.02
CA PHE A 91 -5.57 10.03 -7.55
C PHE A 91 -4.54 10.49 -6.51
N ALA A 92 -4.33 11.80 -6.43
CA ALA A 92 -3.36 12.37 -5.49
C ALA A 92 -3.93 12.37 -4.06
N LEU A 93 -3.09 11.97 -3.10
CA LEU A 93 -3.37 12.04 -1.66
C LEU A 93 -2.74 13.31 -1.08
N ALA A 94 -3.34 13.87 -0.03
CA ALA A 94 -2.93 15.15 0.53
C ALA A 94 -1.86 15.04 1.62
N SER A 95 -1.77 13.90 2.32
CA SER A 95 -0.90 13.74 3.49
C SER A 95 -0.12 12.43 3.57
N ASP A 96 0.09 11.78 2.42
CA ASP A 96 0.86 10.54 2.32
C ASP A 96 0.40 9.42 3.30
N PRO A 97 -0.91 9.08 3.36
CA PRO A 97 -1.45 8.21 4.40
C PRO A 97 -1.14 6.73 4.16
N GLY A 98 -1.03 5.96 5.25
CA GLY A 98 -0.91 4.50 5.18
C GLY A 98 -2.23 3.78 4.88
N PHE A 99 -3.37 4.37 5.26
CA PHE A 99 -4.70 3.91 4.85
C PHE A 99 -5.57 5.07 4.44
N TYR A 100 -6.49 4.83 3.51
CA TYR A 100 -7.47 5.82 3.10
C TYR A 100 -8.81 5.17 2.75
N ILE A 101 -9.87 5.96 2.85
CA ILE A 101 -11.22 5.57 2.44
C ILE A 101 -11.67 6.41 1.26
N ILE A 102 -12.13 5.74 0.21
CA ILE A 102 -12.86 6.33 -0.92
C ILE A 102 -14.35 6.23 -0.66
N LYS A 103 -15.08 7.31 -0.94
CA LYS A 103 -16.53 7.39 -0.72
C LYS A 103 -17.26 7.89 -1.95
N ASN A 104 -18.43 7.31 -2.18
CA ASN A 104 -19.45 7.90 -3.05
C ASN A 104 -20.73 8.18 -2.22
N ALA A 105 -21.87 8.45 -2.87
CA ALA A 105 -23.12 8.71 -2.16
C ALA A 105 -23.65 7.54 -1.32
N LYS A 106 -23.29 6.29 -1.67
CA LYS A 106 -23.90 5.06 -1.12
C LYS A 106 -22.92 4.06 -0.53
N TRP A 107 -21.61 4.22 -0.73
CA TRP A 107 -20.61 3.22 -0.35
C TRP A 107 -19.34 3.83 0.22
N PHE A 108 -18.64 3.00 1.00
CA PHE A 108 -17.28 3.19 1.51
C PHE A 108 -16.40 2.03 1.07
N ALA A 109 -15.16 2.34 0.70
CA ALA A 109 -14.12 1.35 0.46
C ALA A 109 -12.83 1.81 1.13
N LEU A 110 -12.24 0.93 1.95
CA LEU A 110 -11.01 1.14 2.70
C LEU A 110 -9.87 0.45 1.97
N PHE A 111 -8.80 1.21 1.76
CA PHE A 111 -7.59 0.76 1.09
C PHE A 111 -6.37 0.98 1.98
N GLU A 112 -5.40 0.09 1.84
CA GLU A 112 -4.06 0.22 2.37
C GLU A 112 -3.13 0.75 1.27
N ASN A 113 -2.50 1.89 1.53
CA ASN A 113 -1.51 2.46 0.63
C ASN A 113 -0.18 1.75 0.84
N THR A 114 0.25 0.97 -0.15
CA THR A 114 1.41 0.08 0.01
C THR A 114 2.64 0.48 -0.79
N ALA A 115 2.50 1.35 -1.79
CA ALA A 115 3.55 1.55 -2.80
C ALA A 115 3.98 3.02 -2.99
N SER A 116 3.04 3.96 -2.99
CA SER A 116 3.33 5.39 -3.18
C SER A 116 2.42 6.20 -2.29
N LEU A 117 2.94 6.67 -1.16
CA LEU A 117 2.10 7.29 -0.14
C LEU A 117 1.34 8.52 -0.67
N GLY A 118 1.91 9.25 -1.65
CA GLY A 118 1.27 10.42 -2.27
C GLY A 118 0.23 10.15 -3.35
N TRP A 119 0.03 8.88 -3.73
CA TRP A 119 -0.94 8.48 -4.75
C TRP A 119 -1.78 7.30 -4.25
N GLY A 120 -3.10 7.39 -4.41
CA GLY A 120 -3.98 6.25 -4.24
C GLY A 120 -4.20 5.57 -5.59
N VAL A 121 -3.80 4.31 -5.75
CA VAL A 121 -3.97 3.52 -6.98
C VAL A 121 -4.95 2.39 -6.73
N VAL A 122 -6.11 2.43 -7.39
CA VAL A 122 -7.25 1.55 -7.07
C VAL A 122 -7.76 0.82 -8.30
N ASP A 123 -8.03 -0.48 -8.14
CA ASP A 123 -8.76 -1.29 -9.11
C ASP A 123 -10.28 -1.13 -8.89
N ILE A 124 -10.95 -0.45 -9.81
CA ILE A 124 -12.41 -0.27 -9.78
C ILE A 124 -13.16 -1.57 -10.07
N GLY A 125 -12.52 -2.56 -10.69
CA GLY A 125 -13.08 -3.89 -10.91
C GLY A 125 -13.19 -4.71 -9.63
N ALA A 126 -12.39 -4.39 -8.59
CA ALA A 126 -12.48 -5.02 -7.28
C ALA A 126 -13.63 -4.46 -6.42
N LEU A 127 -14.18 -3.30 -6.81
CA LEU A 127 -15.28 -2.67 -6.08
C LEU A 127 -16.63 -3.35 -6.38
N SER A 128 -17.55 -3.28 -5.43
CA SER A 128 -18.91 -3.78 -5.61
C SER A 128 -19.59 -3.10 -6.80
N ALA A 129 -20.40 -3.83 -7.58
CA ALA A 129 -21.07 -3.31 -8.79
C ALA A 129 -21.97 -2.07 -8.58
N GLY A 130 -22.37 -1.78 -7.33
CA GLY A 130 -23.11 -0.57 -6.96
C GLY A 130 -22.22 0.64 -6.63
N PHE A 131 -20.90 0.46 -6.59
CA PHE A 131 -19.90 1.47 -6.28
C PHE A 131 -19.56 2.29 -7.54
N ASN A 132 -20.52 3.09 -7.98
CA ASN A 132 -20.32 3.95 -9.14
C ASN A 132 -19.52 5.19 -8.73
N LEU A 133 -18.36 5.39 -9.36
CA LEU A 133 -17.64 6.65 -9.33
C LEU A 133 -18.28 7.61 -10.34
N LYS A 134 -18.42 8.89 -10.00
CA LYS A 134 -19.10 9.84 -10.88
C LYS A 134 -18.15 10.31 -11.98
N TYR A 135 -18.62 10.26 -13.21
CA TYR A 135 -18.06 11.06 -14.30
C TYR A 135 -18.71 12.45 -14.24
N ASN A 136 -17.92 13.49 -14.04
CA ASN A 136 -18.37 14.88 -14.12
C ASN A 136 -18.20 15.39 -15.56
N CYS A 137 -19.33 15.59 -16.25
CA CYS A 137 -19.35 16.04 -17.64
C CYS A 137 -19.10 17.56 -17.81
N ASP A 138 -19.11 18.34 -16.73
CA ASP A 138 -18.90 19.79 -16.82
C ASP A 138 -17.41 20.14 -17.01
N ASN A 139 -16.52 19.32 -16.46
CA ASN A 139 -15.06 19.42 -16.63
C ASN A 139 -14.44 18.19 -17.32
N CYS A 140 -15.28 17.25 -17.80
CA CYS A 140 -14.84 15.92 -18.25
C CYS A 140 -13.89 15.22 -17.27
N SER A 141 -14.05 15.49 -15.96
CA SER A 141 -13.22 14.93 -14.91
C SER A 141 -13.97 13.85 -14.14
N TYR A 142 -13.22 12.83 -13.79
CA TYR A 142 -13.70 11.68 -13.06
C TYR A 142 -13.50 11.97 -11.57
N THR A 143 -14.58 11.98 -10.77
CA THR A 143 -14.51 12.49 -9.39
C THR A 143 -14.89 11.45 -8.34
N ILE A 144 -14.05 11.36 -7.31
CA ILE A 144 -14.33 10.71 -6.03
C ILE A 144 -14.99 11.75 -5.13
N SER A 145 -16.12 11.41 -4.52
CA SER A 145 -16.86 12.40 -3.72
C SER A 145 -16.08 12.83 -2.48
N HIS A 146 -15.45 11.88 -1.80
CA HIS A 146 -14.62 12.16 -0.63
C HIS A 146 -13.50 11.15 -0.51
N VAL A 147 -12.33 11.63 -0.12
CA VAL A 147 -11.22 10.81 0.39
C VAL A 147 -10.97 11.17 1.84
N THR A 148 -10.85 10.15 2.68
CA THR A 148 -10.49 10.29 4.09
C THR A 148 -9.20 9.56 4.33
N GLU A 149 -8.22 10.26 4.89
CA GLU A 149 -6.86 9.77 5.06
C GLU A 149 -6.61 9.47 6.54
N PHE A 150 -6.00 8.31 6.82
CA PHE A 150 -5.69 7.85 8.16
C PHE A 150 -4.18 7.76 8.34
N ASN A 151 -3.69 8.36 9.43
CA ASN A 151 -2.30 8.27 9.81
C ASN A 151 -2.09 6.97 10.59
N SER A 152 -1.76 5.89 9.90
CA SER A 152 -1.36 4.65 10.57
C SER A 152 0.13 4.66 10.86
N TRP A 153 0.52 5.26 11.98
CA TRP A 153 1.86 5.03 12.54
C TRP A 153 1.82 3.93 13.57
N GLN A 154 1.45 2.70 13.20
CA GLN A 154 1.86 1.48 13.92
C GLN A 154 1.90 0.28 12.96
N THR A 155 2.82 0.30 11.99
CA THR A 155 3.31 -0.97 11.47
C THR A 155 4.23 -1.56 12.54
N SER A 156 3.89 -2.73 13.07
CA SER A 156 4.86 -3.53 13.81
C SER A 156 5.91 -3.98 12.81
N VAL A 157 6.95 -3.16 12.61
CA VAL A 157 8.09 -3.49 11.78
C VAL A 157 8.72 -4.73 12.41
N SER A 158 8.53 -5.89 11.75
CA SER A 158 9.31 -7.07 12.08
C SER A 158 10.77 -6.66 11.96
N GLU A 159 11.53 -6.80 13.05
CA GLU A 159 12.90 -6.33 13.13
C GLU A 159 13.66 -6.75 11.86
N PRO A 160 14.27 -5.80 11.12
CA PRO A 160 14.86 -6.11 9.84
C PRO A 160 15.90 -7.21 10.03
N GLY A 161 15.89 -8.22 9.16
CA GLY A 161 16.83 -9.36 9.21
C GLY A 161 18.31 -8.94 9.21
N SER A 162 18.61 -7.66 8.95
CA SER A 162 19.90 -7.04 9.19
C SER A 162 20.38 -7.16 10.64
N ALA A 163 19.50 -7.15 11.65
CA ALA A 163 19.86 -7.38 13.04
C ALA A 163 20.39 -8.81 13.24
N LEU A 164 19.71 -9.80 12.67
CA LEU A 164 20.15 -11.19 12.68
C LEU A 164 21.47 -11.38 11.91
N LEU A 165 21.59 -10.76 10.74
CA LEU A 165 22.83 -10.80 9.93
C LEU A 165 24.00 -10.12 10.63
N MET A 166 23.76 -9.00 11.34
CA MET A 166 24.77 -8.33 12.15
C MET A 166 25.22 -9.25 13.29
N LEU A 167 24.27 -9.91 13.96
CA LEU A 167 24.56 -10.83 15.05
C LEU A 167 25.34 -12.06 14.57
N LEU A 168 24.95 -12.63 13.43
CA LEU A 168 25.69 -13.71 12.75
C LEU A 168 27.08 -13.26 12.30
N GLY A 169 27.23 -12.03 11.81
CA GLY A 169 28.51 -11.44 11.43
C GLY A 169 29.46 -11.31 12.63
N VAL A 170 28.96 -10.86 13.78
CA VAL A 170 29.74 -10.77 15.03
C VAL A 170 30.16 -12.14 15.53
N ILE A 171 29.26 -13.13 15.51
CA ILE A 171 29.58 -14.52 15.88
C ILE A 171 30.63 -15.11 14.93
N GLY A 172 30.51 -14.88 13.62
CA GLY A 172 31.48 -15.32 12.62
C GLY A 172 32.88 -14.73 12.83
N LEU A 173 32.96 -13.43 13.13
CA LEU A 173 34.21 -12.74 13.45
C LEU A 173 34.88 -13.31 14.71
N TRP A 174 34.10 -13.60 15.75
CA TRP A 174 34.59 -14.19 16.99
C TRP A 174 35.11 -15.62 16.79
N ALA A 175 34.37 -16.44 16.05
CA ALA A 175 34.79 -17.81 15.71
C ALA A 175 36.06 -17.81 14.85
N GLY A 176 36.16 -16.91 13.87
CA GLY A 176 37.35 -16.73 13.03
C GLY A 176 38.59 -16.34 13.85
N ARG A 177 38.44 -15.45 14.84
CA ARG A 177 39.55 -15.07 15.74
C ARG A 177 40.04 -16.21 16.62
N ARG A 178 39.17 -17.17 16.99
CA ARG A 178 39.58 -18.35 17.77
C ARG A 178 40.37 -19.36 16.93
N GLN A 179 40.01 -19.52 15.66
CA GLN A 179 40.73 -20.43 14.76
C GLN A 179 42.12 -19.93 14.36
N GLN A 180 42.36 -18.61 14.36
CA GLN A 180 43.70 -18.05 14.08
C GLN A 180 44.66 -18.13 15.28
N ARG A 181 44.17 -18.49 16.47
CA ARG A 181 44.98 -18.61 17.70
C ARG A 181 45.23 -20.07 18.13
N ALA A 182 44.63 -21.03 17.43
CA ALA A 182 44.88 -22.46 17.57
C ALA A 182 45.78 -22.92 16.43
#